data_AF-A0A3L7WT67-F1
#
_entry.id   AF-A0A3L7WT67-F1
#
_cell.length_a   1.000
_cell.length_b   1.000
_cell.length_c   1.000
_cell.angle_alpha   90.00
_cell.angle_beta   90.00
_cell.angle_gamma   90.00
#
_symmetry.space_group_name_H-M   'P 1'
#
loop_
_entity.id
_entity.type
_entity.pdbx_description
1 polymer ?
#
loop_
_entity_poly.entity_id
_entity_poly.type
_entity_poly.pdbx_seq_one_letter_code
_entity_poly.pdbx_strand_id
1 'polypeptide(L)'
;MDRADRRHTLYSQPIVTILYFSSHRSLPMQSSAVVVVPGWEEKLRNLALLLGRLGLAYLFFTQLFWKLPPTFGCTNDFAFPTPAAAPNYWEGNGSGGLCYWMGLETIYAPNFREVLVADMRPAGLPRIGVNITPIAQMNAALLDSVVKPGIAVFGWLIWLAEFWIFLSMLLGLFTRLGALVSIGVSLQLFIGLANIPRPYEWEWAYGSIVLLSLVLLGIAPGRWLGLDAALRRHFANRDGWLPRIIQALT
;
A
#
# COMPACT_ATOMS: atom_id res chain seq x y z
N MET A 1 43.83 78.25 28.14
CA MET A 1 44.06 76.93 28.77
C MET A 1 42.72 76.21 28.72
N ASP A 2 42.36 75.51 27.64
CA ASP A 2 42.88 74.26 27.07
C ASP A 2 41.99 73.06 27.44
N ARG A 3 41.39 72.51 26.38
CA ARG A 3 40.95 71.15 26.02
C ARG A 3 40.20 70.16 26.94
N ALA A 4 39.35 69.43 26.18
CA ALA A 4 38.97 67.99 26.23
C ALA A 4 37.69 67.66 27.04
N ASP A 5 36.79 66.76 26.64
CA ASP A 5 36.87 65.69 25.64
C ASP A 5 35.46 65.23 25.13
N ARG A 6 35.51 64.63 23.93
CA ARG A 6 34.58 63.82 23.12
C ARG A 6 33.27 63.27 23.70
N ARG A 7 32.19 63.43 22.91
CA ARG A 7 31.16 62.40 22.63
C ARG A 7 30.61 62.48 21.19
N HIS A 8 30.52 61.28 20.57
CA HIS A 8 29.64 60.77 19.50
C HIS A 8 29.14 61.71 18.37
N THR A 9 29.34 61.31 17.10
CA THR A 9 28.26 60.93 16.15
C THR A 9 28.78 60.51 14.76
N LEU A 10 28.16 59.44 14.23
CA LEU A 10 27.82 59.07 12.84
C LEU A 10 28.76 59.42 11.67
N TYR A 11 29.07 58.45 10.81
CA TYR A 11 29.01 58.58 9.32
C TYR A 11 29.11 57.18 8.68
N SER A 12 28.02 56.72 8.06
CA SER A 12 27.88 56.47 6.61
C SER A 12 28.75 55.36 6.02
N GLN A 13 28.12 54.23 5.71
CA GLN A 13 28.64 53.18 4.84
C GLN A 13 28.57 53.63 3.37
N PRO A 14 29.63 53.48 2.56
CA PRO A 14 29.48 53.36 1.12
C PRO A 14 29.64 51.90 0.68
N ILE A 15 28.71 51.53 -0.18
CA ILE A 15 28.71 50.39 -1.09
C ILE A 15 30.06 50.30 -1.81
N VAL A 16 30.75 49.16 -1.72
CA VAL A 16 31.81 48.79 -2.65
C VAL A 16 31.48 47.41 -3.21
N THR A 17 31.01 47.43 -4.45
CA THR A 17 30.99 46.27 -5.35
C THR A 17 32.44 45.91 -5.67
N ILE A 18 32.90 44.72 -5.28
CA ILE A 18 34.13 44.12 -5.79
C ILE A 18 33.76 42.84 -6.52
N LEU A 19 33.94 42.90 -7.84
CA LEU A 19 33.89 41.76 -8.76
C LEU A 19 35.31 41.16 -8.92
N TYR A 20 35.35 39.83 -8.99
CA TYR A 20 36.45 38.93 -9.40
C TYR A 20 37.68 38.74 -8.49
N PHE A 21 37.85 37.53 -7.92
CA PHE A 21 38.82 36.57 -8.46
C PHE A 21 38.65 35.15 -7.89
N SER A 22 38.84 34.18 -8.78
CA SER A 22 38.81 32.74 -8.57
C SER A 22 39.83 32.24 -7.53
N SER A 23 39.37 31.43 -6.58
CA SER A 23 40.16 30.40 -5.93
C SER A 23 39.20 29.31 -5.43
N HIS A 24 38.99 28.29 -6.26
CA HIS A 24 38.41 27.00 -5.84
C HIS A 24 39.24 26.41 -4.70
N ARG A 25 38.90 26.74 -3.46
CA ARG A 25 39.31 25.95 -2.31
C ARG A 25 38.34 24.78 -2.24
N SER A 26 38.71 23.70 -2.92
CA SER A 26 38.06 22.39 -2.82
C SER A 26 37.98 22.01 -1.34
N LEU A 27 36.77 22.10 -0.78
CA LEU A 27 36.44 21.50 0.50
C LEU A 27 36.82 20.01 0.41
N PRO A 28 37.56 19.45 1.39
CA PRO A 28 37.83 18.02 1.39
C PRO A 28 36.48 17.29 1.40
N MET A 29 36.26 16.43 0.40
CA MET A 29 35.15 15.49 0.39
C MET A 29 35.16 14.76 1.73
N GLN A 30 34.15 15.00 2.57
CA GLN A 30 33.94 14.22 3.78
C GLN A 30 33.84 12.75 3.36
N SER A 31 34.87 11.98 3.69
CA SER A 31 34.89 10.53 3.58
C SER A 31 33.65 10.00 4.30
N SER A 32 32.65 9.55 3.55
CA SER A 32 31.42 9.00 4.12
C SER A 32 31.82 7.82 5.00
N ALA A 33 31.56 7.92 6.31
CA ALA A 33 31.82 6.83 7.24
C ALA A 33 31.02 5.61 6.78
N VAL A 34 31.70 4.50 6.50
CA VAL A 34 31.06 3.23 6.16
C VAL A 34 30.42 2.69 7.44
N VAL A 35 29.09 2.72 7.50
CA VAL A 35 28.34 2.13 8.61
C VAL A 35 28.45 0.60 8.49
N VAL A 36 29.22 -0.02 9.38
CA VAL A 36 29.32 -1.48 9.49
C VAL A 36 28.13 -1.98 10.32
N VAL A 37 27.20 -2.67 9.66
CA VAL A 37 26.04 -3.26 10.33
C VAL A 37 26.46 -4.60 10.94
N PRO A 38 26.16 -4.87 12.23
CA PRO A 38 26.40 -6.18 12.84
C PRO A 38 25.72 -7.31 12.06
N GLY A 39 26.42 -8.43 11.86
CA GLY A 39 25.90 -9.54 11.03
C GLY A 39 24.60 -10.18 11.54
N TRP A 40 24.27 -10.03 12.83
CA TRP A 40 23.00 -10.51 13.38
C TRP A 40 21.81 -9.61 12.97
N GLU A 41 22.01 -8.29 12.84
CA GLU A 41 20.99 -7.36 12.36
C GLU A 41 20.64 -7.66 10.90
N GLU A 42 21.66 -7.97 10.09
CA GLU A 42 21.45 -8.40 8.71
C GLU A 42 20.63 -9.70 8.63
N LYS A 43 20.97 -10.71 9.43
CA LYS A 43 20.21 -11.97 9.48
C LYS A 43 18.77 -11.74 9.93
N LEU A 44 18.55 -10.92 10.96
CA LEU A 44 17.22 -10.59 11.48
C LEU A 44 16.39 -9.85 10.42
N ARG A 45 16.98 -8.85 9.74
CA ARG A 45 16.36 -8.13 8.63
C ARG A 45 15.94 -9.10 7.52
N ASN A 46 16.83 -9.99 7.10
CA ASN A 46 16.55 -10.94 6.02
C ASN A 46 15.44 -11.93 6.42
N LEU A 47 15.44 -12.41 7.67
CA LEU A 47 14.39 -13.26 8.20
C LEU A 47 13.05 -12.53 8.25
N ALA A 48 13.02 -11.29 8.75
CA ALA A 48 11.79 -10.48 8.82
C ALA A 48 11.18 -10.26 7.43
N LEU A 49 12.02 -9.98 6.42
CA LEU A 49 11.57 -9.82 5.03
C LEU A 49 11.01 -11.13 4.44
N LEU A 50 11.67 -12.25 4.72
CA LEU A 50 11.18 -13.57 4.31
C LEU A 50 9.82 -13.88 4.94
N LEU A 51 9.70 -13.67 6.25
CA LEU A 51 8.45 -13.91 6.99
C LEU A 51 7.33 -12.99 6.52
N GLY A 52 7.59 -11.69 6.34
CA GLY A 52 6.60 -10.75 5.82
C GLY A 52 6.11 -11.14 4.43
N ARG A 53 7.03 -11.58 3.55
CA ARG A 53 6.70 -12.07 2.22
C ARG A 53 5.87 -13.35 2.25
N LEU A 54 6.28 -14.35 3.02
CA LEU A 54 5.55 -15.62 3.15
C LEU A 54 4.20 -15.44 3.85
N GLY A 55 4.12 -14.52 4.81
CA GLY A 55 2.87 -14.13 5.46
C GLY A 55 1.88 -13.55 4.44
N LEU A 56 2.33 -12.61 3.59
CA LEU A 56 1.50 -12.07 2.51
C LEU A 56 1.10 -13.17 1.51
N ALA A 57 2.02 -14.04 1.12
CA ALA A 57 1.72 -15.17 0.24
C ALA A 57 0.62 -16.07 0.83
N TYR A 58 0.74 -16.44 2.11
CA TYR A 58 -0.21 -17.29 2.80
C TYR A 58 -1.59 -16.62 2.95
N LEU A 59 -1.63 -15.31 3.24
CA LEU A 59 -2.87 -14.56 3.28
C LEU A 59 -3.61 -14.65 1.94
N PHE A 60 -2.94 -14.40 0.82
CA PHE A 60 -3.58 -14.50 -0.50
C PHE A 60 -3.89 -15.95 -0.90
N PHE A 61 -3.08 -16.92 -0.47
CA PHE A 61 -3.38 -18.34 -0.65
C PHE A 61 -4.74 -18.71 -0.03
N THR A 62 -5.03 -18.24 1.19
CA THR A 62 -6.32 -18.55 1.83
C THR A 62 -7.50 -17.88 1.12
N GLN A 63 -7.28 -16.71 0.50
CA GLN A 63 -8.34 -16.00 -0.25
C GLN A 63 -8.83 -16.76 -1.49
N LEU A 64 -7.94 -17.55 -2.13
CA LEU A 64 -8.27 -18.27 -3.37
C LEU A 64 -9.39 -19.29 -3.21
N PHE A 65 -9.50 -19.92 -2.04
CA PHE A 65 -10.33 -21.13 -1.87
C PHE A 65 -11.81 -20.83 -1.69
N TRP A 66 -12.16 -19.69 -1.10
CA TRP A 66 -13.56 -19.32 -0.94
C TRP A 66 -14.11 -18.57 -2.16
N LYS A 67 -13.27 -18.35 -3.19
CA LYS A 67 -13.59 -17.72 -4.48
C LYS A 67 -13.26 -18.61 -5.67
N LEU A 68 -13.30 -19.94 -5.52
CA LEU A 68 -12.91 -20.84 -6.59
C LEU A 68 -13.80 -20.67 -7.85
N PRO A 69 -13.22 -20.58 -9.06
CA PRO A 69 -13.96 -20.64 -10.30
C PRO A 69 -14.70 -22.00 -10.45
N PRO A 70 -15.80 -22.06 -11.22
CA PRO A 70 -16.34 -20.98 -12.06
C PRO A 70 -17.35 -20.05 -11.35
N THR A 71 -17.76 -20.37 -10.12
CA THR A 71 -18.83 -19.64 -9.43
C THR A 71 -18.33 -18.53 -8.52
N PHE A 72 -17.03 -18.53 -8.16
CA PHE A 72 -16.41 -17.55 -7.26
C PHE A 72 -17.09 -17.48 -5.88
N GLY A 73 -17.66 -18.61 -5.45
CA GLY A 73 -18.44 -18.75 -4.22
C GLY A 73 -19.84 -18.10 -4.25
N CYS A 74 -20.26 -17.57 -5.41
CA CYS A 74 -21.62 -17.08 -5.62
C CYS A 74 -22.61 -18.24 -5.73
N THR A 75 -23.90 -17.96 -5.49
CA THR A 75 -25.01 -18.88 -5.78
C THR A 75 -25.21 -19.08 -7.28
N ASN A 76 -26.07 -20.04 -7.63
CA ASN A 76 -26.60 -20.17 -8.99
C ASN A 76 -27.12 -18.79 -9.45
N ASP A 77 -26.73 -18.37 -10.64
CA ASP A 77 -27.05 -17.09 -11.28
C ASP A 77 -26.30 -15.84 -10.78
N PHE A 78 -25.22 -15.99 -9.99
CA PHE A 78 -24.42 -14.86 -9.51
C PHE A 78 -25.23 -13.78 -8.77
N ALA A 79 -26.23 -14.20 -7.97
CA ALA A 79 -27.07 -13.27 -7.25
C ALA A 79 -26.25 -12.49 -6.19
N PHE A 80 -26.64 -11.25 -5.91
CA PHE A 80 -26.04 -10.39 -4.88
C PHE A 80 -27.05 -10.11 -3.76
N PRO A 81 -26.61 -10.04 -2.49
CA PRO A 81 -27.47 -9.60 -1.39
C PRO A 81 -28.14 -8.26 -1.70
N THR A 82 -29.39 -8.10 -1.27
CA THR A 82 -30.17 -6.87 -1.43
C THR A 82 -30.34 -6.15 -0.09
N PRO A 83 -30.50 -4.82 -0.07
CA PRO A 83 -30.79 -4.10 1.17
C PRO A 83 -32.08 -4.61 1.81
N ALA A 84 -32.08 -4.81 3.13
CA ALA A 84 -33.30 -5.13 3.89
C ALA A 84 -34.06 -3.87 4.29
N ALA A 85 -35.33 -4.03 4.67
CA ALA A 85 -36.14 -2.94 5.22
C ALA A 85 -35.56 -2.37 6.54
N ALA A 86 -34.86 -3.20 7.32
CA ALA A 86 -34.19 -2.76 8.55
C ALA A 86 -32.84 -2.10 8.22
N PRO A 87 -32.48 -0.98 8.90
CA PRO A 87 -31.22 -0.29 8.64
C PRO A 87 -30.03 -1.17 9.03
N ASN A 88 -28.97 -1.15 8.23
CA ASN A 88 -27.77 -1.98 8.40
C ASN A 88 -28.03 -3.50 8.36
N TYR A 89 -29.07 -3.92 7.63
CA TYR A 89 -29.33 -5.33 7.32
C TYR A 89 -29.43 -5.54 5.81
N TRP A 90 -29.27 -6.79 5.40
CA TRP A 90 -29.46 -7.26 4.03
C TRP A 90 -30.41 -8.46 4.03
N GLU A 91 -31.10 -8.66 2.92
CA GLU A 91 -31.86 -9.87 2.67
C GLU A 91 -30.91 -10.93 2.12
N GLY A 92 -30.79 -12.03 2.86
CA GLY A 92 -29.98 -13.17 2.43
C GLY A 92 -30.64 -13.88 1.27
N ASN A 93 -29.90 -14.02 0.17
CA ASN A 93 -30.31 -14.76 -1.03
C ASN A 93 -29.49 -16.05 -1.22
N GLY A 94 -28.81 -16.50 -0.16
CA GLY A 94 -27.90 -17.65 -0.17
C GLY A 94 -26.53 -17.36 -0.77
N SER A 95 -26.27 -16.16 -1.32
CA SER A 95 -24.98 -15.80 -1.90
C SER A 95 -23.89 -15.84 -0.85
N GLY A 96 -22.85 -16.62 -1.11
CA GLY A 96 -21.59 -16.57 -0.40
C GLY A 96 -20.53 -15.88 -1.25
N GLY A 97 -19.28 -16.12 -0.90
CA GLY A 97 -18.20 -15.86 -1.83
C GLY A 97 -18.08 -14.40 -2.23
N LEU A 98 -17.56 -14.21 -3.43
CA LEU A 98 -17.25 -12.90 -3.98
C LEU A 98 -18.52 -12.03 -4.15
N CYS A 99 -19.65 -12.62 -4.56
CA CYS A 99 -20.91 -11.87 -4.74
C CYS A 99 -21.48 -11.38 -3.41
N TYR A 100 -21.31 -12.13 -2.33
CA TYR A 100 -21.73 -11.68 -0.99
C TYR A 100 -21.03 -10.38 -0.60
N TRP A 101 -19.69 -10.39 -0.61
CA TRP A 101 -18.91 -9.23 -0.16
C TRP A 101 -19.08 -8.02 -1.06
N MET A 102 -19.07 -8.19 -2.38
CA MET A 102 -19.37 -7.09 -3.29
C MET A 102 -20.80 -6.53 -3.10
N GLY A 103 -21.77 -7.38 -2.77
CA GLY A 103 -23.11 -6.92 -2.40
C GLY A 103 -23.07 -6.03 -1.16
N LEU A 104 -22.37 -6.46 -0.11
CA LEU A 104 -22.22 -5.68 1.10
C LEU A 104 -21.54 -4.33 0.86
N GLU A 105 -20.49 -4.28 0.04
CA GLU A 105 -19.84 -3.02 -0.34
C GLU A 105 -20.84 -1.98 -0.87
N THR A 106 -21.78 -2.43 -1.72
CA THR A 106 -22.80 -1.55 -2.29
C THR A 106 -23.94 -1.22 -1.32
N ILE A 107 -24.38 -2.17 -0.49
CA ILE A 107 -25.45 -1.96 0.49
C ILE A 107 -25.02 -0.94 1.56
N TYR A 108 -23.76 -1.03 2.02
CA TYR A 108 -23.23 -0.16 3.07
C TYR A 108 -22.57 1.12 2.55
N ALA A 109 -22.39 1.28 1.23
CA ALA A 109 -21.81 2.49 0.67
C ALA A 109 -22.55 3.80 0.99
N PRO A 110 -23.89 3.85 1.07
CA PRO A 110 -24.60 5.07 1.45
C PRO A 110 -24.37 5.50 2.91
N ASN A 111 -23.94 4.57 3.77
CA ASN A 111 -23.79 4.85 5.19
C ASN A 111 -22.56 5.72 5.47
N PHE A 112 -22.64 6.49 6.55
CA PHE A 112 -21.48 7.22 7.04
C PHE A 112 -20.40 6.23 7.50
N ARG A 113 -19.20 6.34 6.92
CA ARG A 113 -18.06 5.46 7.18
C ARG A 113 -16.78 6.26 7.30
N GLU A 114 -16.03 5.94 8.35
CA GLU A 114 -14.71 6.53 8.62
C GLU A 114 -13.65 5.44 8.67
N VAL A 115 -12.43 5.79 8.28
CA VAL A 115 -11.22 4.95 8.40
C VAL A 115 -10.14 5.68 9.16
N LEU A 116 -9.06 4.96 9.49
CA LEU A 116 -7.94 5.47 10.30
C LEU A 116 -8.47 6.05 11.63
N VAL A 117 -9.42 5.32 12.23
CA VAL A 117 -10.13 5.78 13.41
C VAL A 117 -9.19 5.72 14.61
N ALA A 118 -8.94 6.89 15.20
CA ALA A 118 -8.32 7.04 16.50
C ALA A 118 -9.42 7.28 17.54
N ASP A 119 -9.84 6.21 18.22
CA ASP A 119 -10.84 6.31 19.29
C ASP A 119 -10.16 6.67 20.62
N MET A 120 -10.18 7.96 20.93
CA MET A 120 -9.58 8.50 22.15
C MET A 120 -10.62 8.81 23.24
N ARG A 121 -11.85 8.30 23.08
CA ARG A 121 -12.92 8.47 24.08
C ARG A 121 -12.55 7.97 25.48
N PRO A 122 -11.78 6.87 25.65
CA PRO A 122 -11.31 6.45 26.97
C PRO A 122 -10.43 7.49 27.69
N ALA A 123 -9.79 8.39 26.94
CA ALA A 123 -8.97 9.48 27.45
C ALA A 123 -9.73 10.82 27.55
N GLY A 124 -11.06 10.82 27.34
CA GLY A 124 -11.89 12.05 27.34
C GLY A 124 -11.71 12.92 26.09
N LEU A 125 -11.05 12.41 25.05
CA LEU A 125 -10.78 13.12 23.80
C LEU A 125 -11.77 12.69 22.69
N PRO A 126 -12.02 13.54 21.68
CA PRO A 126 -12.93 13.20 20.59
C PRO A 126 -12.37 12.06 19.73
N ARG A 127 -13.27 11.31 19.10
CA ARG A 127 -12.92 10.36 18.04
C ARG A 127 -12.49 11.14 16.80
N ILE A 128 -11.38 10.74 16.19
CA ILE A 128 -10.89 11.31 14.93
C ILE A 128 -10.84 10.20 13.89
N GLY A 129 -11.29 10.50 12.67
CA GLY A 129 -11.26 9.58 11.54
C GLY A 129 -11.34 10.34 10.23
N VAL A 130 -11.02 9.64 9.13
CA VAL A 130 -11.16 10.16 7.78
C VAL A 130 -12.45 9.61 7.18
N ASN A 131 -13.36 10.51 6.80
CA ASN A 131 -14.60 10.13 6.12
C ASN A 131 -14.29 9.55 4.72
N ILE A 132 -14.70 8.31 4.47
CA ILE A 132 -14.54 7.63 3.18
C ILE A 132 -15.85 7.44 2.43
N THR A 133 -16.99 7.85 2.99
CA THR A 133 -18.32 7.67 2.37
C THR A 133 -18.36 8.11 0.91
N PRO A 134 -17.80 9.27 0.49
CA PRO A 134 -17.82 9.66 -0.92
C PRO A 134 -17.11 8.67 -1.84
N ILE A 135 -15.94 8.18 -1.42
CA ILE A 135 -15.13 7.24 -2.21
C ILE A 135 -15.78 5.85 -2.21
N ALA A 136 -16.35 5.44 -1.09
CA ALA A 136 -17.16 4.24 -0.96
C ALA A 136 -18.37 4.23 -1.92
N GLN A 137 -19.07 5.36 -2.04
CA GLN A 137 -20.19 5.53 -2.98
C GLN A 137 -19.71 5.46 -4.43
N MET A 138 -18.55 6.05 -4.75
CA MET A 138 -17.94 5.90 -6.09
C MET A 138 -17.56 4.45 -6.40
N ASN A 139 -16.99 3.72 -5.43
CA ASN A 139 -16.72 2.28 -5.57
C ASN A 139 -18.02 1.50 -5.81
N ALA A 140 -19.07 1.77 -5.06
CA ALA A 140 -20.37 1.11 -5.25
C ALA A 140 -20.96 1.38 -6.64
N ALA A 141 -20.89 2.62 -7.14
CA ALA A 141 -21.33 2.94 -8.48
C ALA A 141 -20.56 2.14 -9.56
N LEU A 142 -19.24 1.98 -9.41
CA LEU A 142 -18.43 1.13 -10.29
C LEU A 142 -18.83 -0.34 -10.18
N LEU A 143 -19.06 -0.84 -8.96
CA LEU A 143 -19.49 -2.21 -8.74
C LEU A 143 -20.83 -2.49 -9.43
N ASP A 144 -21.83 -1.65 -9.19
CA ASP A 144 -23.18 -1.82 -9.73
C ASP A 144 -23.25 -1.70 -11.26
N SER A 145 -22.47 -0.79 -11.85
CA SER A 145 -22.54 -0.52 -13.28
C SER A 145 -21.62 -1.40 -14.14
N VAL A 146 -20.50 -1.87 -13.60
CA VAL A 146 -19.45 -2.54 -14.39
C VAL A 146 -19.16 -3.93 -13.85
N VAL A 147 -18.87 -4.06 -12.55
CA VAL A 147 -18.32 -5.29 -11.99
C VAL A 147 -19.40 -6.35 -11.81
N LYS A 148 -20.55 -6.01 -11.22
CA LYS A 148 -21.65 -6.96 -10.99
C LYS A 148 -22.26 -7.49 -12.29
N PRO A 149 -22.54 -6.66 -13.32
CA PRO A 149 -23.01 -7.19 -14.61
C PRO A 149 -21.95 -8.07 -15.32
N GLY A 150 -20.66 -7.79 -15.10
CA GLY A 150 -19.54 -8.52 -15.68
C GLY A 150 -18.90 -9.56 -14.74
N ILE A 151 -19.61 -10.00 -13.71
CA ILE A 151 -19.02 -10.72 -12.56
C ILE A 151 -18.21 -11.97 -12.93
N ALA A 152 -18.60 -12.70 -13.98
CA ALA A 152 -17.85 -13.87 -14.42
C ALA A 152 -16.42 -13.50 -14.88
N VAL A 153 -16.26 -12.39 -15.59
CA VAL A 153 -14.96 -11.89 -16.07
C VAL A 153 -14.18 -11.30 -14.90
N PHE A 154 -14.81 -10.45 -14.10
CA PHE A 154 -14.15 -9.83 -12.95
C PHE A 154 -13.75 -10.84 -11.88
N GLY A 155 -14.53 -11.89 -11.67
CA GLY A 155 -14.20 -13.00 -10.79
C GLY A 155 -12.90 -13.68 -11.21
N TRP A 156 -12.72 -13.96 -12.51
CA TRP A 156 -11.45 -14.47 -13.03
C TRP A 156 -10.30 -13.48 -12.84
N LEU A 157 -10.52 -12.19 -13.12
CA LEU A 157 -9.49 -11.17 -12.92
C LEU A 157 -9.04 -11.07 -11.46
N ILE A 158 -9.99 -11.05 -10.52
CA ILE A 158 -9.71 -11.00 -9.08
C ILE A 158 -8.97 -12.26 -8.64
N TRP A 159 -9.47 -13.44 -9.02
CA TRP A 159 -8.83 -14.71 -8.66
C TRP A 159 -7.42 -14.82 -9.22
N LEU A 160 -7.20 -14.45 -10.49
CA LEU A 160 -5.88 -14.46 -11.12
C LEU A 160 -4.93 -13.44 -10.48
N ALA A 161 -5.43 -12.27 -10.08
CA ALA A 161 -4.64 -11.28 -9.36
C ALA A 161 -4.19 -11.82 -7.99
N GLU A 162 -5.10 -12.43 -7.22
CA GLU A 162 -4.77 -13.07 -5.93
C GLU A 162 -3.79 -14.23 -6.10
N PHE A 163 -3.98 -15.05 -7.14
CA PHE A 163 -3.11 -16.17 -7.46
C PHE A 163 -1.71 -15.70 -7.85
N TRP A 164 -1.64 -14.63 -8.64
CA TRP A 164 -0.38 -13.98 -9.00
C TRP A 164 0.36 -13.44 -7.77
N ILE A 165 -0.35 -12.77 -6.85
CA ILE A 165 0.24 -12.29 -5.60
C ILE A 165 0.80 -13.46 -4.80
N PHE A 166 0.02 -14.53 -4.63
CA PHE A 166 0.46 -15.73 -3.94
C PHE A 166 1.74 -16.32 -4.56
N LEU A 167 1.75 -16.59 -5.87
CA LEU A 167 2.89 -17.20 -6.54
C LEU A 167 4.13 -16.29 -6.50
N SER A 168 3.96 -15.00 -6.79
CA SER A 168 5.07 -14.04 -6.80
C SER A 168 5.72 -13.92 -5.42
N MET A 169 4.92 -13.86 -4.36
CA MET A 169 5.40 -13.76 -2.98
C MET A 169 5.97 -15.09 -2.47
N LEU A 170 5.35 -16.23 -2.79
CA LEU A 170 5.84 -17.54 -2.36
C LEU A 170 7.22 -17.83 -2.97
N LEU A 171 7.34 -17.69 -4.28
CA LEU A 171 8.56 -18.01 -5.02
C LEU A 171 9.62 -16.90 -4.91
N GLY A 172 9.21 -15.69 -4.51
CA GLY A 172 10.07 -14.52 -4.57
C GLY A 172 10.41 -14.13 -6.01
N LEU A 173 9.42 -14.23 -6.91
CA LEU A 173 9.53 -13.92 -8.34
C LEU A 173 8.64 -12.71 -8.67
N PHE A 174 9.19 -11.68 -9.30
CA PHE A 174 8.54 -10.39 -9.58
C PHE A 174 7.88 -9.80 -8.33
N THR A 175 8.59 -9.83 -7.20
CA THR A 175 8.03 -9.45 -5.90
C THR A 175 7.52 -8.00 -5.85
N ARG A 176 8.11 -7.08 -6.62
CA ARG A 176 7.57 -5.70 -6.72
C ARG A 176 6.24 -5.65 -7.44
N LEU A 177 6.08 -6.41 -8.53
CA LEU A 177 4.80 -6.49 -9.22
C LEU A 177 3.74 -7.17 -8.35
N GLY A 178 4.08 -8.27 -7.69
CA GLY A 178 3.18 -8.90 -6.72
C GLY A 178 2.74 -7.92 -5.63
N ALA A 179 3.66 -7.13 -5.07
CA ALA A 179 3.36 -6.13 -4.06
C ALA A 179 2.45 -5.02 -4.61
N LEU A 180 2.68 -4.56 -5.84
CA LEU A 180 1.86 -3.55 -6.49
C LEU A 180 0.42 -4.03 -6.72
N VAL A 181 0.25 -5.26 -7.21
CA VAL A 181 -1.08 -5.87 -7.39
C VAL A 181 -1.77 -6.05 -6.04
N SER A 182 -1.03 -6.49 -5.01
CA SER A 182 -1.52 -6.61 -3.63
C SER A 182 -2.02 -5.27 -3.07
N ILE A 183 -1.31 -4.16 -3.32
CA ILE A 183 -1.77 -2.82 -2.95
C ILE A 183 -3.12 -2.51 -3.62
N GLY A 184 -3.24 -2.75 -4.92
CA GLY A 184 -4.48 -2.49 -5.66
C GLY A 184 -5.68 -3.28 -5.10
N VAL A 185 -5.52 -4.60 -4.95
CA VAL A 185 -6.57 -5.47 -4.42
C VAL A 185 -6.93 -5.10 -2.98
N SER A 186 -5.94 -4.88 -2.12
CA SER A 186 -6.16 -4.59 -0.70
C SER A 186 -6.71 -3.19 -0.46
N LEU A 187 -6.35 -2.20 -1.29
CA LEU A 187 -6.95 -0.87 -1.25
C LEU A 187 -8.41 -0.90 -1.68
N GLN A 188 -8.76 -1.71 -2.67
CA GLN A 188 -10.16 -1.89 -3.05
C GLN A 188 -10.94 -2.45 -1.86
N LEU A 189 -10.45 -3.50 -1.20
CA LEU A 189 -11.08 -4.06 -0.01
C LEU A 189 -11.15 -3.04 1.13
N PHE A 190 -10.10 -2.24 1.33
CA PHE A 190 -10.09 -1.17 2.33
C PHE A 190 -11.18 -0.13 2.05
N ILE A 191 -11.38 0.29 0.80
CA ILE A 191 -12.43 1.25 0.44
C ILE A 191 -13.83 0.62 0.55
N GLY A 192 -13.95 -0.63 0.09
CA GLY A 192 -15.22 -1.34 0.01
C GLY A 192 -15.76 -1.75 1.37
N LEU A 193 -14.92 -2.38 2.19
CA LEU A 193 -15.32 -3.12 3.39
C LEU A 193 -14.93 -2.46 4.71
N ALA A 194 -14.03 -1.48 4.72
CA ALA A 194 -13.59 -0.89 5.98
C ALA A 194 -14.77 -0.33 6.78
N ASN A 195 -14.79 -0.68 8.07
CA ASN A 195 -15.72 -0.18 9.06
C ASN A 195 -17.19 -0.47 8.71
N ILE A 196 -17.45 -1.57 7.99
CA ILE A 196 -18.80 -2.12 7.86
C ILE A 196 -19.20 -2.68 9.24
N PRO A 197 -20.34 -2.27 9.81
CA PRO A 197 -20.72 -2.65 11.16
C PRO A 197 -21.17 -4.12 11.27
N ARG A 198 -21.63 -4.71 10.16
CA ARG A 198 -22.17 -6.07 10.08
C ARG A 198 -21.93 -6.66 8.68
N PRO A 199 -21.29 -7.83 8.54
CA PRO A 199 -20.44 -8.50 9.54
C PRO A 199 -19.33 -7.53 9.94
N TYR A 200 -18.97 -7.47 11.22
CA TYR A 200 -18.08 -6.42 11.74
C TYR A 200 -16.70 -6.45 11.03
N GLU A 201 -16.45 -5.49 10.14
CA GLU A 201 -15.24 -5.39 9.34
C GLU A 201 -14.31 -4.32 9.88
N TRP A 202 -13.20 -4.76 10.47
CA TRP A 202 -12.21 -3.87 11.06
C TRP A 202 -11.26 -3.32 9.99
N GLU A 203 -11.17 -1.99 9.88
CA GLU A 203 -10.43 -1.30 8.81
C GLU A 203 -8.93 -1.65 8.79
N TRP A 204 -8.34 -1.91 9.96
CA TRP A 204 -6.92 -2.21 10.08
C TRP A 204 -6.55 -3.60 9.55
N ALA A 205 -7.51 -4.51 9.39
CA ALA A 205 -7.26 -5.78 8.73
C ALA A 205 -6.77 -5.55 7.28
N TYR A 206 -7.51 -4.74 6.52
CA TYR A 206 -7.14 -4.37 5.15
C TYR A 206 -5.98 -3.36 5.11
N GLY A 207 -5.97 -2.40 6.04
CA GLY A 207 -4.93 -1.37 6.11
C GLY A 207 -3.54 -1.94 6.36
N SER A 208 -3.44 -2.96 7.22
CA SER A 208 -2.17 -3.64 7.49
C SER A 208 -1.62 -4.39 6.27
N ILE A 209 -2.49 -4.98 5.44
CA ILE A 209 -2.08 -5.64 4.19
C ILE A 209 -1.56 -4.60 3.20
N VAL A 210 -2.21 -3.44 3.08
CA VAL A 210 -1.73 -2.32 2.25
C VAL A 210 -0.35 -1.85 2.72
N LEU A 211 -0.18 -1.61 4.03
CA LEU A 211 1.09 -1.16 4.61
C LEU A 211 2.21 -2.18 4.41
N LEU A 212 1.94 -3.46 4.67
CA LEU A 212 2.89 -4.54 4.42
C LEU A 212 3.29 -4.57 2.93
N SER A 213 2.31 -4.46 2.04
CA SER A 213 2.55 -4.46 0.59
C SER A 213 3.39 -3.26 0.15
N LEU A 214 3.18 -2.07 0.72
CA LEU A 214 4.02 -0.88 0.48
C LEU A 214 5.47 -1.10 0.92
N VAL A 215 5.68 -1.70 2.10
CA VAL A 215 7.02 -2.05 2.60
C VAL A 215 7.71 -3.05 1.67
N LEU A 216 7.01 -4.11 1.25
CA LEU A 216 7.57 -5.12 0.35
C LEU A 216 7.82 -4.57 -1.06
N LEU A 217 7.00 -3.63 -1.55
CA LEU A 217 7.22 -2.94 -2.82
C LEU A 217 8.53 -2.13 -2.79
N GLY A 218 8.76 -1.38 -1.71
CA GLY A 218 9.95 -0.55 -1.54
C GLY A 218 11.23 -1.38 -1.45
N ILE A 219 11.23 -2.41 -0.60
CA ILE A 219 12.42 -3.21 -0.28
C ILE A 219 12.72 -4.25 -1.36
N ALA A 220 11.71 -4.79 -2.05
CA ALA A 220 11.82 -5.89 -3.02
C ALA A 220 12.48 -7.14 -2.41
N PRO A 221 11.77 -7.88 -1.54
CA PRO A 221 12.35 -9.00 -0.77
C PRO A 221 12.87 -10.14 -1.65
N GLY A 222 12.41 -10.25 -2.91
CA GLY A 222 12.88 -11.28 -3.85
C GLY A 222 14.37 -11.18 -4.19
N ARG A 223 14.99 -10.00 -4.06
CA ARG A 223 16.40 -9.75 -4.40
C ARG A 223 17.41 -10.48 -3.53
N TRP A 224 16.99 -10.87 -2.33
CA TRP A 224 17.86 -11.46 -1.32
C TRP A 224 17.62 -12.96 -1.20
N LEU A 225 16.34 -13.36 -1.11
CA LEU A 225 15.92 -14.74 -0.84
C LEU A 225 14.77 -15.16 -1.76
N GLY A 226 14.95 -15.09 -3.08
CA GLY A 226 13.93 -15.46 -4.07
C GLY A 226 14.49 -15.71 -5.47
N LEU A 227 13.61 -16.12 -6.39
CA LEU A 227 13.97 -16.30 -7.81
C LEU A 227 14.41 -14.99 -8.48
N ASP A 228 13.95 -13.84 -7.98
CA ASP A 228 14.40 -12.50 -8.41
C ASP A 228 15.92 -12.34 -8.29
N ALA A 229 16.54 -12.85 -7.22
CA ALA A 229 17.98 -12.82 -7.04
C ALA A 229 18.72 -13.63 -8.12
N ALA A 230 18.19 -14.82 -8.45
CA ALA A 230 18.76 -15.68 -9.48
C ALA A 230 18.62 -15.04 -10.87
N LEU A 231 17.45 -14.46 -11.17
CA LEU A 231 17.18 -13.80 -12.44
C LEU A 231 18.09 -12.58 -12.64
N ARG A 232 18.27 -11.76 -11.60
CA ARG A 232 19.20 -10.62 -11.63
C ARG A 232 20.63 -11.03 -11.94
N ARG A 233 21.13 -12.09 -11.29
CA ARG A 233 22.48 -12.62 -11.56
C ARG A 233 22.62 -13.11 -13.00
N HIS A 234 21.59 -13.76 -13.54
CA HIS A 234 21.59 -14.25 -14.93
C HIS A 234 21.65 -13.11 -15.96
N PHE A 235 20.99 -11.98 -15.68
CA PHE A 235 20.90 -10.83 -16.59
C PHE A 235 21.87 -9.69 -16.27
N ALA A 236 22.76 -9.84 -15.27
CA ALA A 236 23.64 -8.76 -14.80
C ALA A 236 24.62 -8.25 -15.89
N ASN A 237 25.08 -9.14 -16.77
CA ASN A 237 26.05 -8.83 -17.81
C ASN A 237 25.42 -8.68 -19.21
N ARG A 238 24.09 -8.50 -19.30
CA ARG A 238 23.38 -8.35 -20.57
C ARG A 238 22.89 -6.92 -20.73
N ASP A 239 23.22 -6.32 -21.86
CA ASP A 239 22.73 -5.00 -22.24
C ASP A 239 21.48 -5.10 -23.13
N GLY A 240 20.50 -4.22 -22.89
CA GLY A 240 19.25 -4.17 -23.65
C GLY A 240 18.08 -3.65 -22.82
N TRP A 241 16.91 -3.50 -23.45
CA TRP A 241 15.69 -3.03 -22.78
C TRP A 241 15.10 -4.10 -21.82
N LEU A 242 15.16 -5.38 -22.19
CA LEU A 242 14.62 -6.48 -21.40
C LEU A 242 15.35 -6.68 -20.05
N PRO A 243 16.70 -6.74 -20.00
CA PRO A 243 17.43 -6.76 -18.73
C PRO A 243 17.10 -5.59 -17.80
N ARG A 244 16.92 -4.38 -18.35
CA ARG A 244 16.54 -3.19 -17.58
C ARG A 244 15.17 -3.32 -16.95
N ILE A 245 14.18 -3.83 -17.70
CA ILE A 245 12.83 -4.09 -17.16
C ILE A 245 12.90 -5.15 -16.07
N ILE A 246 13.60 -6.26 -16.31
CA ILE A 246 13.78 -7.32 -15.29
C ILE A 246 14.41 -6.74 -14.03
N GLN A 247 15.46 -5.92 -14.14
CA GLN A 247 16.09 -5.26 -13.00
C GLN A 247 15.21 -4.20 -12.31
N ALA A 248 14.19 -3.67 -12.98
CA ALA A 248 13.24 -2.75 -12.33
C ALA A 248 12.15 -3.50 -11.54
N LEU A 249 11.69 -4.63 -12.09
CA LEU A 249 10.54 -5.41 -11.60
C LEU A 249 10.90 -6.50 -10.58
N THR A 250 12.12 -7.02 -10.64
CA THR A 250 12.74 -7.83 -9.57
C THR A 250 13.36 -6.94 -8.51
#